data_AF-A0A2V7D3M6-F1
#
_entry.id   AF-A0A2V7D3M6-F1
#
_cell.length_a   1.000
_cell.length_b   1.000
_cell.length_c   1.000
_cell.angle_alpha   90.00
_cell.angle_beta   90.00
_cell.angle_gamma   90.00
#
_symmetry.space_group_name_H-M   'P 1'
#
loop_
_entity.id
_entity.type
_entity.pdbx_description
1 polymer ?
#
loop_
_entity_poly.entity_id
_entity_poly.type
_entity_poly.pdbx_seq_one_letter_code
_entity_poly.pdbx_strand_id
1 'polypeptide(L)'
;DARRAIAHLPMAKGADVVMFDPGLRRIYVACSSGAISVFQMDDPTHFRKLQDFPVEPKIHSLAVDPRTHRLYAPAEQDKGRPASKMFVFEAVTN
;
A
#
# COMPACT_ATOMS: atom_id res chain seq x y z
N ASP A 1 11.64 -17.69 -17.62
CA ASP A 1 12.10 -16.31 -17.36
C ASP A 1 11.76 -15.44 -18.56
N ALA A 2 10.61 -14.75 -18.53
CA ALA A 2 10.12 -14.00 -19.69
C ALA A 2 10.60 -12.53 -19.74
N ARG A 3 11.31 -12.06 -18.70
CA ARG A 3 11.81 -10.68 -18.52
C ARG A 3 10.81 -9.59 -18.93
N ARG A 4 9.51 -9.86 -18.77
CA ARG A 4 8.42 -8.95 -19.13
C ARG A 4 7.51 -8.77 -17.94
N ALA A 5 6.97 -7.57 -17.79
CA ALA A 5 5.87 -7.32 -16.87
C ALA A 5 4.68 -8.22 -17.25
N ILE A 6 4.03 -8.80 -16.25
CA ILE A 6 2.82 -9.63 -16.44
C ILE A 6 1.54 -8.82 -16.21
N ALA A 7 1.64 -7.63 -15.60
CA ALA A 7 0.54 -6.72 -15.35
C ALA A 7 1.04 -5.27 -15.26
N HIS A 8 0.17 -4.32 -15.61
CA HIS A 8 0.35 -2.90 -15.40
C HIS A 8 -0.93 -2.35 -14.76
N LEU A 9 -0.83 -1.72 -13.59
CA LEU A 9 -1.98 -1.26 -12.81
C LEU A 9 -1.86 0.25 -12.54
N PRO A 10 -2.93 1.04 -12.75
CA PRO A 10 -2.92 2.45 -12.40
C PRO A 10 -2.94 2.62 -10.88
N MET A 11 -2.07 3.49 -10.36
CA MET A 11 -1.94 3.76 -8.93
C MET A 11 -1.84 5.27 -8.67
N ALA A 12 -1.99 5.67 -7.41
CA ALA A 12 -1.77 7.06 -7.01
C ALA A 12 -0.31 7.50 -7.29
N LYS A 13 -0.10 8.81 -7.45
CA LYS A 13 1.20 9.36 -7.86
C LYS A 13 2.24 9.29 -6.73
N GLY A 14 3.51 9.19 -7.12
CA GLY A 14 4.64 9.24 -6.20
C GLY A 14 4.78 7.97 -5.36
N ALA A 15 4.69 6.80 -6.01
CA ALA A 15 4.92 5.52 -5.39
C ALA A 15 6.36 5.40 -4.84
N ASP A 16 6.49 4.84 -3.64
CA ASP A 16 7.80 4.58 -3.00
C ASP A 16 7.95 3.11 -2.62
N VAL A 17 7.25 2.67 -1.57
CA VAL A 17 7.39 1.32 -1.01
C VAL A 17 6.16 0.48 -1.32
N VAL A 18 6.39 -0.78 -1.69
CA VAL A 18 5.36 -1.81 -1.87
C VAL A 18 5.51 -2.90 -0.81
N MET A 19 4.38 -3.33 -0.23
CA MET A 19 4.30 -4.45 0.70
C MET A 19 3.23 -5.43 0.25
N PHE A 20 3.48 -6.73 0.45
CA PHE A 20 2.55 -7.80 0.13
C PHE A 20 2.12 -8.54 1.40
N ASP A 21 0.81 -8.66 1.61
CA ASP A 21 0.20 -9.55 2.59
C ASP A 21 -0.14 -10.88 1.92
N PRO A 22 0.61 -11.98 2.20
CA PRO A 22 0.35 -13.28 1.60
C PRO A 22 -0.96 -13.92 2.08
N GLY A 23 -1.43 -13.61 3.29
CA GLY A 23 -2.66 -14.18 3.84
C GLY A 23 -3.90 -13.66 3.11
N LEU A 24 -3.93 -12.36 2.81
CA LEU A 24 -5.00 -11.74 2.02
C LEU A 24 -4.71 -11.67 0.52
N ARG A 25 -3.50 -12.06 0.09
CA ARG A 25 -2.98 -11.81 -1.26
C ARG A 25 -3.14 -10.33 -1.67
N ARG A 26 -2.82 -9.43 -0.76
CA ARG A 26 -3.06 -7.98 -0.92
C ARG A 26 -1.76 -7.22 -1.07
N ILE A 27 -1.70 -6.33 -2.04
CA ILE A 27 -0.54 -5.49 -2.31
C ILE A 27 -0.89 -4.06 -1.89
N TYR A 28 -0.06 -3.46 -1.05
CA TYR A 28 -0.17 -2.08 -0.60
C TYR A 28 1.01 -1.28 -1.13
N VAL A 29 0.74 -0.13 -1.72
CA VAL A 29 1.78 0.78 -2.22
C VAL A 29 1.62 2.12 -1.55
N ALA A 30 2.65 2.57 -0.84
CA ALA A 30 2.70 3.94 -0.31
C ALA A 30 2.92 4.92 -1.46
N CYS A 31 2.03 5.91 -1.57
CA CYS A 31 2.13 6.96 -2.56
C CYS A 31 2.19 8.31 -1.85
N SER A 32 3.30 9.02 -2.03
CA SER A 32 3.59 10.30 -1.37
C SER A 32 2.58 11.42 -1.69
N SER A 33 1.74 11.24 -2.72
CA SER A 33 0.61 12.12 -3.03
C SER A 33 -0.53 12.09 -1.99
N GLY A 34 -0.49 11.20 -1.00
CA GLY A 34 -1.51 11.11 0.06
C GLY A 34 -2.48 9.95 -0.11
N ALA A 35 -2.00 8.83 -0.65
CA ALA A 35 -2.79 7.62 -0.78
C ALA A 35 -1.94 6.37 -0.55
N ILE A 36 -2.59 5.31 -0.05
CA ILE A 36 -2.08 3.95 -0.17
C ILE A 36 -2.88 3.30 -1.29
N SER A 37 -2.21 2.96 -2.40
CA SER A 37 -2.87 2.21 -3.48
C SER A 37 -2.94 0.74 -3.07
N VAL A 38 -4.13 0.15 -3.14
CA VAL A 38 -4.41 -1.21 -2.69
C VAL A 38 -4.81 -2.07 -3.88
N PHE A 39 -4.16 -3.21 -4.06
CA PHE A 39 -4.45 -4.18 -5.11
C PHE A 39 -4.70 -5.56 -4.51
N GLN A 40 -5.55 -6.32 -5.18
CA GLN A 40 -5.78 -7.73 -4.92
C GLN A 40 -5.03 -8.54 -5.97
N MET A 41 -4.30 -9.57 -5.53
CA MET A 41 -3.84 -10.65 -6.38
C MET A 41 -4.90 -11.76 -6.34
N ASP A 42 -5.60 -11.94 -7.46
CA ASP A 42 -6.64 -12.95 -7.59
C ASP A 42 -5.99 -14.32 -7.85
N ASP A 43 -4.92 -14.36 -8.67
CA ASP A 43 -4.07 -15.52 -8.94
C ASP A 43 -2.62 -15.07 -9.32
N PRO A 44 -1.66 -15.98 -9.59
CA PRO A 44 -0.25 -15.61 -9.87
C PRO A 44 -0.02 -14.65 -11.03
N THR A 45 -1.02 -14.43 -11.90
CA THR A 45 -0.90 -13.58 -13.09
C THR A 45 -1.98 -12.52 -13.23
N HIS A 46 -3.05 -12.59 -12.43
CA HIS A 46 -4.17 -11.64 -12.48
C HIS A 46 -4.27 -10.82 -11.20
N PHE A 47 -4.39 -9.51 -11.39
CA PHE A 47 -4.41 -8.51 -10.34
C PHE A 47 -5.46 -7.46 -10.63
N ARG A 48 -6.07 -6.90 -9.60
CA ARG A 48 -7.03 -5.80 -9.73
C ARG A 48 -6.81 -4.75 -8.67
N LYS A 49 -7.06 -3.50 -9.03
CA LYS A 49 -7.09 -2.40 -8.06
C LYS A 49 -8.34 -2.54 -7.19
N LEU A 50 -8.15 -2.42 -5.88
CA LEU A 50 -9.27 -2.31 -4.93
C LEU A 50 -9.63 -0.84 -4.74
N GLN A 51 -8.66 -0.01 -4.38
CA GLN A 51 -8.88 1.42 -4.13
C GLN A 51 -7.55 2.18 -4.04
N ASP A 52 -7.62 3.51 -4.12
CA ASP A 52 -6.64 4.40 -3.51
C ASP A 52 -7.21 4.86 -2.17
N PHE A 53 -6.64 4.38 -1.07
CA PHE A 53 -7.09 4.72 0.27
C PHE A 53 -6.44 6.03 0.72
N PRO A 54 -7.21 7.12 0.96
CA PRO A 54 -6.64 8.40 1.33
C PRO A 54 -5.92 8.34 2.69
N VAL A 55 -4.73 8.92 2.75
CA VAL A 55 -3.91 9.08 3.95
C VAL A 55 -3.25 10.45 3.95
N GLU A 56 -2.56 10.80 5.03
CA GLU A 56 -1.69 11.99 5.02
C GLU A 56 -0.66 11.88 3.88
N PRO A 57 -0.34 12.98 3.17
CA PRO A 57 0.77 13.00 2.22
C PRO A 57 2.09 12.58 2.88
N LYS A 58 3.06 12.17 2.05
CA LYS A 58 4.42 11.80 2.51
C LYS A 58 4.47 10.59 3.46
N ILE A 59 3.63 9.57 3.20
CA ILE A 59 3.92 8.21 3.65
C ILE A 59 4.95 7.61 2.69
N HIS A 60 6.13 7.28 3.21
CA HIS A 60 7.26 6.78 2.40
C HIS A 60 7.69 5.35 2.77
N SER A 61 7.02 4.74 3.74
CA SER A 61 7.30 3.35 4.15
C SER A 61 6.04 2.68 4.65
N LEU A 62 6.05 1.34 4.60
CA LEU A 62 4.99 0.48 5.09
C LEU A 62 5.60 -0.74 5.77
N ALA A 63 4.91 -1.27 6.77
CA ALA A 63 5.10 -2.63 7.24
C ALA A 63 3.75 -3.34 7.30
N VAL A 64 3.71 -4.64 7.03
CA VAL A 64 2.52 -5.46 7.15
C VAL A 64 2.76 -6.63 8.10
N ASP A 65 1.84 -6.86 9.03
CA ASP A 65 1.79 -8.07 9.83
C ASP A 65 0.78 -9.04 9.19
N PRO A 66 1.23 -10.14 8.56
CA PRO A 66 0.33 -11.07 7.88
C PRO A 66 -0.50 -11.93 8.85
N ARG A 67 -0.21 -11.91 10.16
CA ARG A 67 -1.01 -12.63 11.15
C ARG A 67 -2.28 -11.87 11.53
N THR A 68 -2.18 -10.55 11.58
CA THR A 68 -3.28 -9.65 11.96
C THR A 68 -3.83 -8.85 10.79
N HIS A 69 -3.16 -8.92 9.63
CA HIS A 69 -3.43 -8.11 8.44
C HIS A 69 -3.37 -6.60 8.70
N ARG A 70 -2.53 -6.20 9.67
CA ARG A 70 -2.32 -4.80 10.01
C ARG A 70 -1.27 -4.17 9.12
N LEU A 71 -1.55 -2.98 8.64
CA LEU A 71 -0.64 -2.12 7.90
C LEU A 71 -0.18 -0.97 8.79
N TYR A 72 1.12 -0.79 8.92
CA TYR A 72 1.76 0.28 9.68
C TYR A 72 2.36 1.29 8.71
N ALA A 73 1.99 2.56 8.86
CA ALA A 73 2.37 3.64 7.96
C ALA A 73 2.85 4.86 8.76
N PRO A 74 4.17 5.02 8.97
CA PRO A 74 4.70 6.23 9.61
C PRO A 74 4.58 7.42 8.66
N ALA A 75 4.16 8.56 9.21
CA ALA A 75 4.07 9.81 8.47
C ALA A 75 5.35 10.61 8.63
N GLU A 76 5.93 11.05 7.51
CA GLU A 76 7.03 12.02 7.54
C GLU A 76 6.57 13.35 8.12
N GLN A 77 5.33 13.77 7.79
CA GLN A 77 4.79 15.07 8.21
C GLN A 77 3.30 15.04 8.56
N ASP A 78 2.88 16.04 9.33
CA ASP A 78 1.49 16.43 9.59
C ASP A 78 1.38 17.93 9.29
N LYS A 79 0.52 18.31 8.33
CA LYS A 79 0.34 19.71 7.88
C LYS A 79 1.65 20.44 7.54
N GLY A 80 2.56 19.75 6.83
CA GLY A 80 3.81 20.35 6.36
C GLY A 80 4.95 20.40 7.38
N ARG A 81 4.78 19.80 8.56
CA ARG A 81 5.81 19.78 9.62
C ARG A 81 6.21 18.35 9.95
N PRO A 82 7.50 18.08 10.26
CA PRO A 82 7.94 16.76 10.67
C PRO A 82 7.05 16.16 11.76
N ALA A 83 6.66 14.90 11.60
CA ALA A 83 5.76 14.21 12.51
C ALA A 83 6.46 13.05 13.23
N SER A 84 6.01 12.79 14.46
CA SER A 84 6.29 11.54 15.19
C SER A 84 4.99 10.76 15.31
N LYS A 85 4.42 10.37 14.17
CA LYS A 85 3.08 9.78 14.05
C LYS A 85 3.12 8.53 13.19
N MET A 86 2.48 7.47 13.66
CA MET A 86 2.28 6.24 12.89
C MET A 86 0.79 5.94 12.82
N PHE A 87 0.32 5.66 11.61
CA PHE A 87 -1.01 5.11 11.40
C PHE A 87 -0.95 3.59 11.43
N VAL A 88 -1.97 2.99 12.03
CA VAL A 88 -2.19 1.54 12.02
C VAL A 88 -3.56 1.31 11.39
N PHE A 89 -3.59 0.53 10.32
CA PHE A 89 -4.81 0.18 9.60
C PHE A 89 -5.04 -1.32 9.68
N GLU A 90 -6.30 -1.73 9.76
CA GLU A 90 -6.70 -3.12 9.60
C GLU A 90 -7.30 -3.31 8.20
N ALA A 91 -6.92 -4.39 7.54
CA ALA A 91 -7.48 -4.73 6.24
C ALA A 91 -8.94 -5.16 6.40
N VAL A 92 -9.84 -4.55 5.63
CA VAL A 92 -11.24 -5.00 5.56
C VAL A 92 -11.32 -6.27 4.70
N THR A 93 -11.97 -7.30 5.24
CA THR A 93 -12.15 -8.64 4.65
C THR A 93 -13.65 -8.98 4.60
N ASN A 94 -14.43 -8.19 3.88
CA ASN A 94 -15.82 -8.54 3.58
C ASN A 94 -15.91 -9.53 2.43
#